data_AF-A0A4S4CFS9-F1
#
_entry.id   AF-A0A4S4CFS9-F1
#
_cell.length_a   1.000
_cell.length_b   1.000
_cell.length_c   1.000
_cell.angle_alpha   90.00
_cell.angle_beta   90.00
_cell.angle_gamma   90.00
#
_symmetry.space_group_name_H-M   'P 1'
#
loop_
_entity.id
_entity.type
_entity.pdbx_description
1 polymer ?
#
loop_
_entity_poly.entity_id
_entity_poly.type
_entity_poly.pdbx_seq_one_letter_code
_entity_poly.pdbx_strand_id
1 'polypeptide(L)'
;MTEVIDVTRLPYVLLLLSVGVTSSPLVPTGSSARPLSLYFAALSVLAFMMAGRRLRHTRTVLAVVAFLAFLLLRQLFALEYPDPAVAFTFKGQTVQQDLVSAALTVVVFGLHYFAFQTAFQVLGARRALWYALVGLSLSAALAVVQGVADILGFGQPINALTSVFSASAIDWVGRARGLAFEPSWLASQLTVLMVPILLFLLVAVRRSYGVFTLGRVRMPIEVALLGLAVLALLFTNSRGGLAALVGALGGLFLYFLRHIHYRMNLLRILLTIFLVGTVGYVSSGNAYVASALGSVSKLGNLQVAFSSANAGPRFAAWQGAVTTFLEHPWTGVGLGLQHRYFAAHPPQWALNQPEVQVWLSPLYADRANAKNLPLRLLSEAGVIGLTLFMVLFMTTWRHRDGRLLLLFMAVPLGIDFMSLDSLALITYPLILVLLLEVKRESQRHHH
;
A
#
# COMPACT_ATOMS: atom_id res chain seq x y z
N MET A 1 -18.68 -1.20 27.99
CA MET A 1 -19.16 -1.86 26.76
C MET A 1 -18.47 -3.21 26.65
N THR A 2 -19.04 -4.24 27.26
CA THR A 2 -18.58 -5.64 27.14
C THR A 2 -19.74 -6.45 26.58
N GLU A 3 -20.08 -6.19 25.31
CA GLU A 3 -20.84 -7.17 24.53
C GLU A 3 -19.90 -8.34 24.30
N VAL A 4 -20.30 -9.53 24.75
CA VAL A 4 -19.59 -10.78 24.43
C VAL A 4 -19.53 -10.88 22.91
N ILE A 5 -18.31 -11.00 22.36
CA ILE A 5 -18.13 -11.18 20.91
C ILE A 5 -18.77 -12.52 20.56
N ASP A 6 -19.90 -12.46 19.85
CA ASP A 6 -20.51 -13.62 19.21
C ASP A 6 -19.44 -14.31 18.35
N VAL A 7 -19.23 -15.61 18.58
CA VAL A 7 -18.22 -16.44 17.90
C VAL A 7 -18.35 -16.33 16.38
N THR A 8 -19.58 -16.12 15.86
CA THR A 8 -19.82 -15.93 14.42
C THR A 8 -19.16 -14.67 13.85
N ARG A 9 -18.82 -13.69 14.70
CA ARG A 9 -18.18 -12.43 14.30
C ARG A 9 -16.65 -12.47 14.38
N LEU A 10 -16.09 -13.47 15.05
CA LEU A 10 -14.66 -13.57 15.32
C LEU A 10 -13.79 -13.52 14.06
N PRO A 11 -14.11 -14.22 12.94
CA PRO A 11 -13.28 -14.17 11.73
C PRO A 11 -13.11 -12.75 11.17
N TYR A 12 -14.19 -11.96 11.19
CA TYR A 12 -14.18 -10.58 10.68
C TYR A 12 -13.37 -9.65 11.58
N VAL A 13 -13.42 -9.85 12.89
CA VAL A 13 -12.62 -9.06 13.85
C VAL A 13 -11.14 -9.37 13.68
N LEU A 14 -10.78 -10.67 13.63
CA LEU A 14 -9.39 -11.10 13.43
C LEU A 14 -8.82 -10.67 12.08
N LEU A 15 -9.63 -10.69 11.01
CA LEU A 15 -9.28 -10.16 9.70
C LEU A 15 -8.84 -8.69 9.78
N LEU A 16 -9.59 -7.86 10.49
CA LEU A 16 -9.32 -6.43 10.55
C LEU A 16 -8.16 -6.10 11.51
N LEU A 17 -8.05 -6.81 12.63
CA LEU A 17 -6.93 -6.67 13.57
C LEU A 17 -5.59 -7.10 12.96
N SER A 18 -5.60 -8.03 12.01
CA SER A 18 -4.40 -8.53 11.33
C SER A 18 -3.97 -7.69 10.12
N VAL A 19 -4.68 -6.61 9.78
CA VAL A 19 -4.31 -5.73 8.65
C VAL A 19 -2.90 -5.16 8.80
N GLY A 20 -2.41 -4.92 10.01
CA GLY A 20 -1.04 -4.45 10.26
C GLY A 20 0.06 -5.49 10.02
N VAL A 21 -0.29 -6.77 9.82
CA VAL A 21 0.64 -7.91 9.71
C VAL A 21 0.73 -8.38 8.26
N THR A 22 1.69 -7.85 7.50
CA THR A 22 1.79 -8.10 6.05
C THR A 22 2.64 -9.33 5.68
N SER A 23 3.38 -9.86 6.65
CA SER A 23 4.13 -11.10 6.51
C SER A 23 4.11 -11.80 7.85
N SER A 24 3.69 -13.06 7.87
CA SER A 24 3.69 -13.90 9.06
C SER A 24 4.30 -15.26 8.73
N PRO A 25 5.18 -15.82 9.58
CA PRO A 25 5.72 -17.16 9.38
C PRO A 25 4.64 -18.25 9.46
N LEU A 26 3.48 -17.93 10.06
CA LEU A 26 2.34 -18.85 10.19
C LEU A 26 1.65 -19.14 8.86
N VAL A 27 1.90 -18.37 7.81
CA VAL A 27 1.30 -18.55 6.47
C VAL A 27 2.32 -19.29 5.59
N PRO A 28 2.16 -20.60 5.30
CA PRO A 28 3.14 -21.41 4.60
C PRO A 28 3.04 -21.18 3.09
N THR A 29 3.58 -20.06 2.61
CA THR A 29 3.63 -19.76 1.17
C THR A 29 5.06 -19.54 0.73
N GLY A 30 5.39 -19.85 -0.53
CA GLY A 30 6.70 -19.53 -1.11
C GLY A 30 6.90 -18.03 -1.39
N SER A 31 5.85 -17.22 -1.25
CA SER A 31 5.88 -15.78 -1.52
C SER A 31 6.50 -14.98 -0.37
N SER A 32 7.13 -13.86 -0.65
CA SER A 32 7.56 -12.90 0.38
C SER A 32 6.37 -12.21 1.07
N ALA A 33 5.26 -12.05 0.37
CA ALA A 33 4.02 -11.46 0.89
C ALA A 33 3.16 -12.55 1.55
N ARG A 34 3.12 -12.58 2.89
CA ARG A 34 2.42 -13.62 3.65
C ARG A 34 1.46 -13.02 4.69
N PRO A 35 0.47 -12.21 4.28
CA PRO A 35 -0.34 -11.45 5.23
C PRO A 35 -1.14 -12.40 6.13
N LEU A 36 -1.07 -12.19 7.44
CA LEU A 36 -1.79 -13.03 8.41
C LEU A 36 -3.31 -12.96 8.20
N SER A 37 -3.79 -11.83 7.68
CA SER A 37 -5.17 -11.60 7.29
C SER A 37 -5.67 -12.56 6.21
N LEU A 38 -4.80 -13.25 5.46
CA LEU A 38 -5.21 -14.20 4.44
C LEU A 38 -6.06 -15.35 5.01
N TYR A 39 -5.66 -15.91 6.15
CA TYR A 39 -6.43 -16.97 6.82
C TYR A 39 -7.83 -16.49 7.22
N PHE A 40 -7.87 -15.32 7.84
CA PHE A 40 -9.13 -14.73 8.31
C PHE A 40 -9.98 -14.23 7.15
N ALA A 41 -9.39 -13.90 6.00
CA ALA A 41 -10.12 -13.52 4.80
C ALA A 41 -10.90 -14.71 4.23
N ALA A 42 -10.24 -15.87 4.08
CA ALA A 42 -10.89 -17.10 3.67
C ALA A 42 -12.02 -17.50 4.63
N LEU A 43 -11.74 -17.50 5.94
CA LEU A 43 -12.73 -17.83 6.96
C LEU A 43 -13.92 -16.85 6.98
N SER A 44 -13.67 -15.55 6.79
CA SER A 44 -14.73 -14.53 6.76
C SER A 44 -15.66 -14.72 5.57
N VAL A 45 -15.12 -14.98 4.37
CA VAL A 45 -15.93 -15.24 3.17
C VAL A 45 -16.72 -16.53 3.33
N LEU A 46 -16.09 -17.61 3.81
CA LEU A 46 -16.78 -18.88 4.04
C LEU A 46 -17.91 -18.74 5.08
N ALA A 47 -17.63 -18.10 6.22
CA ALA A 47 -18.64 -17.85 7.25
C ALA A 47 -19.82 -17.02 6.72
N PHE A 48 -19.55 -16.03 5.86
CA PHE A 48 -20.59 -15.23 5.23
C PHE A 48 -21.47 -16.05 4.28
N MET A 49 -20.86 -16.93 3.48
CA MET A 49 -21.56 -17.84 2.57
C MET A 49 -22.40 -18.88 3.32
N MET A 50 -21.85 -19.51 4.36
CA MET A 50 -22.56 -20.49 5.20
C MET A 50 -23.76 -19.86 5.93
N ALA A 51 -23.68 -18.58 6.26
CA ALA A 51 -24.80 -17.83 6.84
C ALA A 51 -25.90 -17.47 5.82
N GLY A 52 -25.80 -17.91 4.56
CA GLY A 52 -26.78 -17.64 3.50
C GLY A 52 -26.89 -16.17 3.13
N ARG A 53 -25.89 -15.35 3.50
CA ARG A 53 -25.93 -13.90 3.29
C ARG A 53 -25.51 -13.56 1.87
N ARG A 54 -26.16 -12.56 1.28
CA ARG A 54 -25.79 -12.03 -0.03
C ARG A 54 -25.00 -10.74 0.10
N LEU A 55 -23.98 -10.61 -0.74
CA LEU A 55 -23.24 -9.36 -0.88
C LEU A 55 -24.17 -8.29 -1.44
N ARG A 56 -24.04 -7.07 -0.92
CA ARG A 56 -24.75 -5.92 -1.48
C ARG A 56 -24.18 -5.58 -2.85
N HIS A 57 -25.00 -5.75 -3.89
CA HIS A 57 -24.62 -5.44 -5.25
C HIS A 57 -24.40 -3.93 -5.42
N THR A 58 -23.25 -3.54 -5.96
CA THR A 58 -22.94 -2.13 -6.26
C THR A 58 -22.13 -2.05 -7.55
N ARG A 59 -22.16 -0.89 -8.21
CA ARG A 59 -21.33 -0.64 -9.41
C ARG A 59 -19.84 -0.86 -9.16
N THR A 60 -19.36 -0.58 -7.94
CA THR A 60 -17.97 -0.81 -7.55
C THR A 60 -17.64 -2.30 -7.43
N VAL A 61 -18.55 -3.11 -6.87
CA VAL A 61 -18.37 -4.58 -6.84
C VAL A 61 -18.31 -5.14 -8.27
N LEU A 62 -19.19 -4.69 -9.16
CA LEU A 62 -19.15 -5.09 -10.57
C LEU A 62 -17.84 -4.67 -11.24
N ALA A 63 -17.34 -3.46 -10.96
CA ALA A 63 -16.07 -3.00 -11.50
C ALA A 63 -14.88 -3.82 -10.99
N VAL A 64 -14.87 -4.20 -9.71
CA VAL A 64 -13.84 -5.11 -9.16
C VAL A 64 -13.93 -6.49 -9.81
N VAL A 65 -15.12 -7.07 -9.94
CA VAL A 65 -15.31 -8.36 -10.61
C VAL A 65 -14.83 -8.29 -12.07
N ALA A 66 -15.18 -7.22 -12.80
CA ALA A 66 -14.74 -7.03 -14.18
C ALA A 66 -13.22 -6.91 -14.29
N PHE A 67 -12.59 -6.15 -13.39
CA PHE A 67 -11.14 -6.02 -13.33
C PHE A 67 -10.45 -7.36 -13.04
N LEU A 68 -10.90 -8.10 -12.03
CA LEU A 68 -10.34 -9.40 -11.68
C LEU A 68 -10.55 -10.44 -12.78
N ALA A 69 -11.75 -10.47 -13.37
CA ALA A 69 -12.04 -11.36 -14.49
C ALA A 69 -11.15 -11.06 -15.69
N PHE A 70 -10.95 -9.78 -16.03
CA PHE A 70 -10.04 -9.38 -17.11
C PHE A 70 -8.61 -9.86 -16.84
N LEU A 71 -8.08 -9.64 -15.63
CA LEU A 71 -6.73 -10.08 -15.26
C LEU A 71 -6.59 -11.61 -15.36
N LEU A 72 -7.56 -12.36 -14.83
CA LEU A 72 -7.52 -13.84 -14.88
C LEU A 72 -7.66 -14.37 -16.31
N LEU A 73 -8.56 -13.81 -17.12
CA LEU A 73 -8.68 -14.16 -18.53
C LEU A 73 -7.39 -13.86 -19.30
N ARG A 74 -6.75 -12.72 -19.01
CA ARG A 74 -5.45 -12.39 -19.61
C ARG A 74 -4.36 -13.38 -19.21
N GLN A 75 -4.35 -13.86 -17.97
CA GLN A 75 -3.42 -14.91 -17.52
C GLN A 75 -3.68 -16.24 -18.22
N LEU A 76 -4.94 -16.65 -18.36
CA LEU A 76 -5.30 -17.87 -19.10
C LEU A 76 -4.85 -17.78 -20.56
N PHE A 77 -5.05 -16.62 -21.19
CA PHE A 77 -4.56 -16.39 -22.55
C PHE A 77 -3.03 -16.47 -22.65
N ALA A 78 -2.28 -15.91 -21.68
CA ALA A 78 -0.82 -16.03 -21.64
C ALA A 78 -0.32 -17.46 -21.43
N LEU A 79 -1.08 -18.28 -20.71
CA LEU A 79 -0.75 -19.69 -20.48
C LEU A 79 -0.93 -20.53 -21.74
N GLU A 80 -2.02 -20.29 -22.47
CA GLU A 80 -2.34 -21.01 -23.71
C GLU A 80 -1.47 -20.56 -24.89
N TYR A 81 -1.19 -19.25 -24.97
CA TYR A 81 -0.42 -18.63 -26.04
C TYR A 81 0.79 -17.87 -25.45
N PRO A 82 1.80 -18.59 -24.92
CA PRO A 82 2.99 -17.94 -24.38
C PRO A 82 3.78 -17.27 -25.50
N ASP A 83 4.24 -16.04 -25.26
CA ASP A 83 5.07 -15.32 -26.22
C ASP A 83 6.45 -16.02 -26.37
N PRO A 84 6.82 -16.45 -27.58
CA PRO A 84 8.10 -17.11 -27.84
C PRO A 84 9.33 -16.30 -27.40
N ALA A 85 9.26 -14.97 -27.44
CA ALA A 85 10.37 -14.09 -27.07
C ALA A 85 10.74 -14.19 -25.58
N VAL A 86 9.82 -14.65 -24.74
CA VAL A 86 10.02 -14.80 -23.29
C VAL A 86 9.81 -16.22 -22.77
N ALA A 87 9.63 -17.18 -23.69
CA ALA A 87 9.42 -18.61 -23.43
C ALA A 87 10.71 -19.36 -23.05
N PHE A 88 11.61 -18.73 -22.30
CA PHE A 88 12.83 -19.35 -21.77
C PHE A 88 12.71 -19.65 -20.27
N THR A 89 13.54 -20.53 -19.72
CA THR A 89 13.61 -20.68 -18.25
C THR A 89 14.43 -19.53 -17.68
N PHE A 90 13.84 -18.76 -16.77
CA PHE A 90 14.51 -17.62 -16.15
C PHE A 90 14.63 -17.85 -14.65
N LYS A 91 15.87 -17.89 -14.15
CA LYS A 91 16.18 -18.08 -12.72
C LYS A 91 15.51 -19.34 -12.14
N GLY A 92 15.58 -20.44 -12.88
CA GLY A 92 14.98 -21.72 -12.51
C GLY A 92 13.45 -21.76 -12.57
N GLN A 93 12.80 -20.69 -13.05
CA GLN A 93 11.35 -20.65 -13.18
C GLN A 93 10.88 -20.62 -14.64
N THR A 94 9.81 -21.36 -14.91
CA THR A 94 9.14 -21.37 -16.21
C THR A 94 8.13 -20.23 -16.32
N VAL A 95 7.71 -19.90 -17.53
CA VAL A 95 6.66 -18.90 -17.79
C VAL A 95 5.36 -19.28 -17.06
N GLN A 96 5.00 -20.57 -17.05
CA GLN A 96 3.79 -21.04 -16.37
C GLN A 96 3.85 -20.80 -14.86
N GLN A 97 5.00 -21.01 -14.23
CA GLN A 97 5.17 -20.77 -12.80
C GLN A 97 5.00 -19.29 -12.43
N ASP A 98 5.56 -18.39 -13.25
CA ASP A 98 5.38 -16.95 -13.07
C ASP A 98 3.91 -16.53 -13.23
N LEU A 99 3.24 -17.01 -14.28
CA LEU A 99 1.83 -16.72 -14.55
C LEU A 99 0.90 -17.23 -13.44
N VAL A 100 1.13 -18.45 -12.94
CA VAL A 100 0.37 -19.03 -11.83
C VAL A 100 0.59 -18.23 -10.54
N SER A 101 1.84 -17.86 -10.22
CA SER A 101 2.16 -17.05 -9.03
C SER A 101 1.48 -15.67 -9.08
N ALA A 102 1.47 -15.05 -10.27
CA ALA A 102 0.75 -13.80 -10.48
C ALA A 102 -0.78 -13.97 -10.41
N ALA A 103 -1.34 -15.05 -10.94
CA ALA A 103 -2.77 -15.36 -10.82
C ALA A 103 -3.19 -15.54 -9.35
N LEU A 104 -2.37 -16.22 -8.55
CA LEU A 104 -2.59 -16.34 -7.10
C LEU A 104 -2.61 -14.98 -6.41
N THR A 105 -1.78 -14.04 -6.85
CA THR A 105 -1.79 -12.67 -6.32
C THR A 105 -3.13 -11.96 -6.60
N VAL A 106 -3.72 -12.15 -7.79
CA VAL A 106 -5.05 -11.63 -8.15
C VAL A 106 -6.13 -12.26 -7.28
N VAL A 107 -6.06 -13.58 -7.05
CA VAL A 107 -6.99 -14.30 -6.16
C VAL A 107 -6.89 -13.77 -4.73
N VAL A 108 -5.68 -13.55 -4.22
CA VAL A 108 -5.45 -12.98 -2.87
C VAL A 108 -6.05 -11.59 -2.77
N PHE A 109 -5.87 -10.73 -3.78
CA PHE A 109 -6.50 -9.40 -3.81
C PHE A 109 -8.03 -9.50 -3.76
N GLY A 110 -8.63 -10.34 -4.62
CA GLY A 110 -10.08 -10.54 -4.69
C GLY A 110 -10.65 -11.08 -3.38
N LEU A 111 -9.98 -12.07 -2.79
CA LEU A 111 -10.36 -12.66 -1.52
C LEU A 111 -10.38 -11.60 -0.41
N HIS A 112 -9.34 -10.78 -0.29
CA HIS A 112 -9.31 -9.68 0.68
C HIS A 112 -10.39 -8.64 0.43
N TYR A 113 -10.64 -8.26 -0.83
CA TYR A 113 -11.71 -7.32 -1.16
C TYR A 113 -13.07 -7.81 -0.66
N PHE A 114 -13.44 -9.04 -0.99
CA PHE A 114 -14.71 -9.61 -0.54
C PHE A 114 -14.74 -9.85 0.96
N ALA A 115 -13.64 -10.29 1.57
CA ALA A 115 -13.55 -10.46 3.01
C ALA A 115 -13.75 -9.13 3.76
N PHE A 116 -13.13 -8.04 3.32
CA PHE A 116 -13.38 -6.72 3.91
C PHE A 116 -14.82 -6.27 3.67
N GLN A 117 -15.38 -6.47 2.48
CA GLN A 117 -16.78 -6.12 2.22
C GLN A 117 -17.75 -6.85 3.17
N THR A 118 -17.54 -8.15 3.38
CA THR A 118 -18.35 -8.95 4.33
C THR A 118 -18.15 -8.47 5.77
N ALA A 119 -16.91 -8.17 6.19
CA ALA A 119 -16.61 -7.65 7.51
C ALA A 119 -17.33 -6.31 7.79
N PHE A 120 -17.29 -5.37 6.85
CA PHE A 120 -18.01 -4.10 6.96
C PHE A 120 -19.53 -4.30 6.99
N GLN A 121 -20.06 -5.25 6.22
CA GLN A 121 -21.49 -5.58 6.23
C GLN A 121 -21.95 -6.23 7.54
N VAL A 122 -21.14 -7.12 8.14
CA VAL A 122 -21.47 -7.86 9.37
C VAL A 122 -21.27 -7.00 10.62
N LEU A 123 -20.14 -6.31 10.73
CA LEU A 123 -19.77 -5.55 11.93
C LEU A 123 -20.35 -4.12 11.92
N GLY A 124 -20.64 -3.60 10.72
CA GLY A 124 -20.94 -2.19 10.48
C GLY A 124 -19.67 -1.37 10.31
N ALA A 125 -19.75 -0.34 9.45
CA ALA A 125 -18.59 0.42 9.01
C ALA A 125 -17.77 1.03 10.14
N ARG A 126 -18.47 1.56 11.16
CA ARG A 126 -17.86 2.15 12.35
C ARG A 126 -16.93 1.15 13.08
N ARG A 127 -17.45 -0.03 13.43
CA ARG A 127 -16.68 -1.04 14.18
C ARG A 127 -15.57 -1.65 13.32
N ALA A 128 -15.88 -1.94 12.06
CA ALA A 128 -14.91 -2.50 11.13
C ALA A 128 -13.69 -1.57 10.95
N LEU A 129 -13.95 -0.27 10.76
CA LEU A 129 -12.89 0.74 10.69
C LEU A 129 -12.04 0.78 11.96
N TRP A 130 -12.65 0.71 13.14
CA TRP A 130 -11.90 0.71 14.40
C TRP A 130 -11.00 -0.50 14.55
N TYR A 131 -11.48 -1.70 14.25
CA TYR A 131 -10.61 -2.88 14.31
C TYR A 131 -9.44 -2.79 13.34
N ALA A 132 -9.65 -2.26 12.12
CA ALA A 132 -8.56 -2.01 11.18
C ALA A 132 -7.54 -0.99 11.73
N LEU A 133 -8.02 0.12 12.30
CA LEU A 133 -7.15 1.13 12.92
C LEU A 133 -6.37 0.58 14.11
N VAL A 134 -6.98 -0.26 14.95
CA VAL A 134 -6.29 -0.93 16.06
C VAL A 134 -5.18 -1.84 15.52
N GLY A 135 -5.47 -2.68 14.52
CA GLY A 135 -4.46 -3.55 13.90
C GLY A 135 -3.27 -2.78 13.33
N LEU A 136 -3.52 -1.68 12.63
CA LEU A 136 -2.47 -0.79 12.11
C LEU A 136 -1.69 -0.10 13.24
N SER A 137 -2.38 0.36 14.29
CA SER A 137 -1.77 1.03 15.42
C SER A 137 -0.84 0.12 16.21
N LEU A 138 -1.17 -1.18 16.33
CA LEU A 138 -0.27 -2.18 16.94
C LEU A 138 1.03 -2.31 16.15
N SER A 139 0.95 -2.39 14.82
CA SER A 139 2.13 -2.43 13.95
C SER A 139 2.96 -1.13 14.06
N ALA A 140 2.30 0.02 14.08
CA ALA A 140 2.94 1.33 14.25
C ALA A 140 3.63 1.48 15.61
N ALA A 141 2.97 1.06 16.70
CA ALA A 141 3.55 1.09 18.03
C ALA A 141 4.78 0.19 18.14
N LEU A 142 4.72 -1.01 17.58
CA LEU A 142 5.89 -1.89 17.53
C LEU A 142 7.04 -1.26 16.73
N ALA A 143 6.75 -0.54 15.65
CA ALA A 143 7.76 0.19 14.90
C ALA A 143 8.42 1.31 15.70
N VAL A 144 7.64 2.05 16.50
CA VAL A 144 8.20 3.04 17.44
C VAL A 144 9.09 2.38 18.48
N VAL A 145 8.66 1.25 19.05
CA VAL A 145 9.48 0.48 20.01
C VAL A 145 10.78 -0.01 19.37
N GLN A 146 10.73 -0.54 18.14
CA GLN A 146 11.91 -0.93 17.37
C GLN A 146 12.87 0.26 17.18
N GLY A 147 12.35 1.39 16.71
CA GLY A 147 13.16 2.58 16.46
C GLY A 147 13.80 3.17 17.72
N VAL A 148 13.07 3.19 18.84
CA VAL A 148 13.62 3.61 20.15
C VAL A 148 14.67 2.61 20.64
N ALA A 149 14.41 1.31 20.51
CA ALA A 149 15.36 0.28 20.90
C ALA A 149 16.65 0.33 20.08
N ASP A 150 16.57 0.61 18.78
CA ASP A 150 17.73 0.84 17.91
C ASP A 150 18.57 2.02 18.42
N ILE A 151 17.94 3.16 18.78
CA ILE A 151 18.63 4.33 19.36
C ILE A 151 19.34 3.99 20.67
N LEU A 152 18.71 3.16 21.51
CA LEU A 152 19.25 2.75 22.81
C LEU A 152 20.28 1.62 22.72
N GLY A 153 20.51 1.04 21.54
CA GLY A 153 21.46 -0.07 21.34
C GLY A 153 20.91 -1.47 21.65
N PHE A 154 19.59 -1.63 21.81
CA PHE A 154 18.91 -2.90 22.11
C PHE A 154 17.92 -3.33 21.00
N GLY A 155 18.14 -2.89 19.77
CA GLY A 155 17.28 -3.18 18.62
C GLY A 155 17.17 -4.66 18.26
N GLN A 156 18.29 -5.40 18.32
CA GLN A 156 18.33 -6.81 17.92
C GLN A 156 17.37 -7.71 18.73
N PRO A 157 17.34 -7.68 20.07
CA PRO A 157 16.35 -8.41 20.85
C PRO A 157 14.90 -8.13 20.45
N ILE A 158 14.56 -6.86 20.18
CA ILE A 158 13.20 -6.48 19.76
C ILE A 158 12.88 -7.01 18.35
N ASN A 159 13.85 -6.97 17.45
CA ASN A 159 13.71 -7.52 16.11
C ASN A 159 13.56 -9.06 16.13
N ALA A 160 14.28 -9.74 17.02
CA ALA A 160 14.14 -11.18 17.26
C ALA A 160 12.78 -11.56 17.86
N LEU A 161 12.24 -10.75 18.78
CA LEU A 161 10.88 -10.95 19.27
C LEU A 161 9.85 -10.73 18.16
N THR A 162 10.07 -9.70 17.33
CA THR A 162 9.15 -9.38 16.23
C THR A 162 9.15 -10.45 15.15
N SER A 163 10.28 -11.12 14.91
CA SER A 163 10.39 -12.15 13.87
C SER A 163 9.51 -13.39 14.15
N VAL A 164 9.11 -13.61 15.40
CA VAL A 164 8.12 -14.64 15.79
C VAL A 164 6.77 -14.39 15.11
N PHE A 165 6.37 -13.13 14.98
CA PHE A 165 5.07 -12.76 14.42
C PHE A 165 5.15 -12.32 12.97
N SER A 166 6.31 -11.77 12.56
CA SER A 166 6.50 -11.17 11.24
C SER A 166 7.81 -11.55 10.58
N ALA A 167 7.73 -12.28 9.46
CA ALA A 167 8.90 -12.67 8.69
C ALA A 167 9.43 -11.49 7.83
N SER A 168 10.75 -11.34 7.77
CA SER A 168 11.47 -10.43 6.86
C SER A 168 12.51 -11.24 6.10
N ALA A 169 12.82 -10.84 4.87
CA ALA A 169 13.90 -11.46 4.11
C ALA A 169 15.30 -11.03 4.60
N ILE A 170 15.40 -9.85 5.24
CA ILE A 170 16.67 -9.22 5.61
C ILE A 170 16.51 -8.46 6.94
N ASP A 171 17.60 -8.34 7.69
CA ASP A 171 17.68 -7.47 8.85
C ASP A 171 17.88 -6.01 8.40
N TRP A 172 16.87 -5.18 8.65
CA TRP A 172 16.86 -3.77 8.26
C TRP A 172 17.50 -2.90 9.36
N VAL A 173 18.83 -2.85 9.38
CA VAL A 173 19.58 -2.06 10.38
C VAL A 173 19.18 -0.58 10.31
N GLY A 174 18.76 -0.02 11.45
CA GLY A 174 18.39 1.39 11.59
C GLY A 174 17.05 1.77 10.94
N ARG A 175 16.18 0.79 10.68
CA ARG A 175 14.84 1.02 10.10
C ARG A 175 13.81 0.14 10.78
N ALA A 176 12.77 0.76 11.32
CA ALA A 176 11.66 0.04 11.91
C ALA A 176 10.67 -0.45 10.84
N ARG A 177 10.15 -1.66 11.02
CA ARG A 177 9.14 -2.27 10.13
C ARG A 177 7.84 -2.64 10.83
N GLY A 178 7.78 -2.55 12.16
CA GLY A 178 6.64 -3.04 12.93
C GLY A 178 6.37 -4.49 12.61
N LEU A 179 5.12 -4.82 12.27
CA LEU A 179 4.69 -6.15 11.84
C LEU A 179 4.67 -6.33 10.31
N ALA A 180 5.21 -5.36 9.56
CA ALA A 180 5.29 -5.45 8.12
C ALA A 180 6.50 -6.25 7.64
N PHE A 181 6.40 -6.77 6.41
CA PHE A 181 7.50 -7.46 5.73
C PHE A 181 8.74 -6.56 5.59
N GLU A 182 8.55 -5.31 5.19
CA GLU A 182 9.61 -4.31 5.03
C GLU A 182 9.17 -2.94 5.57
N PRO A 183 10.12 -2.06 5.94
CA PRO A 183 9.81 -0.70 6.40
C PRO A 183 8.98 0.12 5.38
N SER A 184 9.19 -0.10 4.08
CA SER A 184 8.43 0.56 3.00
C SER A 184 6.95 0.16 3.00
N TRP A 185 6.62 -1.08 3.38
CA TRP A 185 5.26 -1.58 3.43
C TRP A 185 4.51 -1.02 4.63
N LEU A 186 5.15 -0.96 5.80
CA LEU A 186 4.57 -0.25 6.94
C LEU A 186 4.33 1.22 6.58
N ALA A 187 5.31 1.89 5.97
CA ALA A 187 5.17 3.27 5.54
C ALA A 187 3.94 3.47 4.62
N SER A 188 3.74 2.57 3.65
CA SER A 188 2.54 2.55 2.79
C SER A 188 1.25 2.39 3.59
N GLN A 189 1.19 1.43 4.52
CA GLN A 189 0.03 1.24 5.40
C GLN A 189 -0.30 2.49 6.21
N LEU A 190 0.71 3.21 6.68
CA LEU A 190 0.51 4.43 7.45
C LEU A 190 0.03 5.58 6.55
N THR A 191 0.68 5.80 5.41
CA THR A 191 0.46 7.00 4.59
C THR A 191 -0.74 6.90 3.66
N VAL A 192 -1.05 5.69 3.19
CA VAL A 192 -2.17 5.47 2.26
C VAL A 192 -3.47 5.23 3.01
N LEU A 193 -3.40 4.58 4.20
CA LEU A 193 -4.59 4.14 4.92
C LEU A 193 -4.76 4.90 6.25
N MET A 194 -3.85 4.71 7.21
CA MET A 194 -4.05 5.22 8.58
C MET A 194 -4.12 6.75 8.65
N VAL A 195 -3.15 7.46 8.08
CA VAL A 195 -3.06 8.93 8.12
C VAL A 195 -4.27 9.59 7.40
N PRO A 196 -4.61 9.25 6.15
CA PRO A 196 -5.74 9.86 5.46
C PRO A 196 -7.08 9.63 6.18
N ILE A 197 -7.28 8.44 6.75
CA ILE A 197 -8.47 8.13 7.55
C ILE A 197 -8.51 8.99 8.80
N LEU A 198 -7.43 9.07 9.57
CA LEU A 198 -7.39 9.87 10.80
C LEU A 198 -7.61 11.36 10.50
N LEU A 199 -7.03 11.89 9.44
CA LEU A 199 -7.28 13.25 8.97
C LEU A 199 -8.75 13.45 8.58
N PHE A 200 -9.33 12.50 7.84
CA PHE A 200 -10.76 12.53 7.49
C PHE A 200 -11.66 12.52 8.73
N LEU A 201 -11.38 11.68 9.72
CA LEU A 201 -12.14 11.61 10.98
C LEU A 201 -12.07 12.93 11.77
N LEU A 202 -10.86 13.51 11.87
CA LEU A 202 -10.63 14.78 12.56
C LEU A 202 -11.34 15.96 11.88
N VAL A 203 -11.36 16.00 10.55
CA VAL A 203 -11.85 17.14 9.77
C VAL A 203 -13.33 17.05 9.45
N ALA A 204 -13.79 15.88 9.01
CA ALA A 204 -15.12 15.70 8.40
C ALA A 204 -16.15 15.20 9.41
N VAL A 205 -15.81 14.19 10.20
CA VAL A 205 -16.77 13.53 11.10
C VAL A 205 -17.02 14.37 12.36
N ARG A 206 -16.02 15.16 12.81
CA ARG A 206 -16.08 16.08 13.97
C ARG A 206 -16.56 15.45 15.28
N ARG A 207 -16.69 14.13 15.35
CA ARG A 207 -16.98 13.35 16.56
C ARG A 207 -15.79 12.45 16.83
N SER A 208 -15.10 12.72 17.93
CA SER A 208 -14.06 11.83 18.41
C SER A 208 -14.71 10.55 18.92
N TYR A 209 -14.08 9.41 18.62
CA TYR A 209 -14.50 8.11 19.09
C TYR A 209 -14.14 7.86 20.55
N GLY A 210 -13.21 8.64 21.10
CA GLY A 210 -12.80 8.56 22.49
C GLY A 210 -11.81 9.65 22.86
N VAL A 211 -11.78 10.01 24.13
CA VAL A 211 -10.80 10.96 24.68
C VAL A 211 -9.74 10.16 25.44
N PHE A 212 -8.49 10.35 25.07
CA PHE A 212 -7.34 9.86 25.81
C PHE A 212 -6.84 10.96 26.75
N THR A 213 -6.63 10.62 28.02
CA THR A 213 -6.12 11.54 29.05
C THR A 213 -4.68 11.20 29.37
N LEU A 214 -3.75 12.11 29.08
CA LEU A 214 -2.37 12.02 29.54
C LEU A 214 -2.14 13.08 30.61
N GLY A 215 -2.18 12.67 31.88
CA GLY A 215 -2.18 13.59 33.01
C GLY A 215 -3.38 14.54 32.95
N ARG A 216 -3.11 15.85 32.87
CA ARG A 216 -4.15 16.90 32.77
C ARG A 216 -4.62 17.18 31.34
N VAL A 217 -3.95 16.64 30.32
CA VAL A 217 -4.26 16.91 28.92
C VAL A 217 -5.27 15.89 28.40
N ARG A 218 -6.40 16.37 27.90
CA ARG A 218 -7.42 15.58 27.21
C ARG A 218 -7.23 15.73 25.71
N MET A 219 -6.91 14.65 25.01
CA MET A 219 -6.75 14.65 23.55
C MET A 219 -7.67 13.61 22.88
N PRO A 220 -8.24 13.91 21.70
CA PRO A 220 -8.93 12.91 20.91
C PRO A 220 -8.00 11.74 20.59
N ILE A 221 -8.49 10.50 20.71
CA ILE A 221 -7.69 9.31 20.41
C ILE A 221 -7.11 9.35 18.98
N GLU A 222 -7.81 9.99 18.04
CA GLU A 222 -7.36 10.15 16.66
C GLU A 222 -6.08 10.97 16.56
N VAL A 223 -5.88 11.97 17.43
CA VAL A 223 -4.66 12.78 17.49
C VAL A 223 -3.50 11.96 18.03
N ALA A 224 -3.73 11.15 19.06
CA ALA A 224 -2.72 10.24 19.60
C ALA A 224 -2.29 9.20 18.56
N LEU A 225 -3.25 8.60 17.84
CA LEU A 225 -2.98 7.65 16.77
C LEU A 225 -2.27 8.30 15.57
N LEU A 226 -2.60 9.56 15.25
CA LEU A 226 -1.91 10.29 14.19
C LEU A 226 -0.45 10.56 14.58
N GLY A 227 -0.20 10.97 15.82
CA GLY A 227 1.15 11.13 16.36
C GLY A 227 1.94 9.82 16.31
N LEU A 228 1.32 8.72 16.72
CA LEU A 228 1.89 7.38 16.63
C LEU A 228 2.26 7.01 15.18
N ALA A 229 1.36 7.25 14.22
CA ALA A 229 1.61 6.97 12.81
C ALA A 229 2.77 7.80 12.25
N VAL A 230 2.84 9.10 12.60
CA VAL A 230 3.96 9.97 12.16
C VAL A 230 5.28 9.52 12.77
N LEU A 231 5.32 9.21 14.07
CA LEU A 231 6.53 8.72 14.74
C LEU A 231 7.00 7.39 14.14
N ALA A 232 6.09 6.44 13.95
CA ALA A 232 6.38 5.17 13.29
C ALA A 232 6.94 5.39 11.87
N LEU A 233 6.34 6.32 11.11
CA LEU A 233 6.79 6.65 9.76
C LEU A 233 8.23 7.19 9.75
N LEU A 234 8.59 8.06 10.69
CA LEU A 234 9.95 8.57 10.82
C LEU A 234 10.95 7.42 11.06
N PHE A 235 10.62 6.48 11.94
CA PHE A 235 11.48 5.31 12.20
C PHE A 235 11.57 4.33 11.02
N THR A 236 10.62 4.34 10.07
CA THR A 236 10.75 3.50 8.85
C THR A 236 11.85 3.96 7.90
N ASN A 237 12.29 5.23 8.00
CA ASN A 237 13.19 5.87 7.06
C ASN A 237 12.76 5.68 5.59
N SER A 238 11.46 5.58 5.32
CA SER A 238 10.91 5.37 3.97
C SER A 238 10.75 6.69 3.24
N ARG A 239 11.56 6.93 2.19
CA ARG A 239 11.48 8.15 1.36
C ARG A 239 10.10 8.35 0.73
N GLY A 240 9.55 7.29 0.12
CA GLY A 240 8.22 7.31 -0.49
C GLY A 240 7.14 7.56 0.56
N GLY A 241 7.30 6.99 1.75
CA GLY A 241 6.41 7.24 2.88
C GLY A 241 6.42 8.69 3.34
N LEU A 242 7.60 9.28 3.55
CA LEU A 242 7.72 10.68 3.98
C LEU A 242 7.18 11.64 2.90
N ALA A 243 7.47 11.39 1.63
CA ALA A 243 6.89 12.15 0.52
C ALA A 243 5.36 12.05 0.49
N ALA A 244 4.81 10.84 0.71
CA ALA A 244 3.37 10.62 0.79
C ALA A 244 2.74 11.37 1.97
N LEU A 245 3.40 11.39 3.14
CA LEU A 245 2.94 12.19 4.29
C LEU A 245 2.91 13.69 3.97
N VAL A 246 3.98 14.22 3.37
CA VAL A 246 4.01 15.64 2.94
C VAL A 246 2.87 15.93 1.96
N GLY A 247 2.60 15.01 1.03
CA GLY A 247 1.47 15.08 0.12
C GLY A 247 0.11 15.12 0.82
N ALA A 248 -0.13 14.23 1.79
CA ALA A 248 -1.35 14.21 2.60
C ALA A 248 -1.55 15.52 3.38
N LEU A 249 -0.46 16.02 3.99
CA LEU A 249 -0.45 17.28 4.72
C LEU A 249 -0.65 18.49 3.80
N GLY A 250 -0.11 18.47 2.58
CA GLY A 250 -0.37 19.46 1.54
C GLY A 250 -1.84 19.48 1.14
N GLY A 251 -2.47 18.31 0.96
CA GLY A 251 -3.91 18.20 0.72
C GLY A 251 -4.76 18.77 1.86
N LEU A 252 -4.35 18.51 3.11
CA LEU A 252 -4.96 19.11 4.30
C LEU A 252 -4.82 20.64 4.32
N PHE A 253 -3.65 21.15 3.99
CA PHE A 253 -3.38 22.59 3.89
C PHE A 253 -4.27 23.25 2.83
N LEU A 254 -4.34 22.69 1.62
CA LEU A 254 -5.21 23.18 0.54
C LEU A 254 -6.70 23.16 0.94
N TYR A 255 -7.14 22.10 1.63
CA TYR A 255 -8.48 22.04 2.16
C TYR A 255 -8.77 23.19 3.14
N PHE A 256 -7.86 23.49 4.07
CA PHE A 256 -8.04 24.58 5.02
C PHE A 256 -7.96 25.97 4.41
N LEU A 257 -7.13 26.18 3.38
CA LEU A 257 -7.10 27.44 2.62
C LEU A 257 -8.47 27.80 2.06
N ARG A 258 -9.25 26.79 1.63
CA ARG A 258 -10.61 26.98 1.10
C ARG A 258 -11.67 27.25 2.17
N HIS A 259 -11.39 26.97 3.45
CA HIS A 259 -12.38 26.96 4.54
C HIS A 259 -11.98 27.84 5.75
N ILE A 260 -11.30 28.97 5.51
CA ILE A 260 -10.70 29.83 6.55
C ILE A 260 -11.72 30.37 7.58
N HIS A 261 -11.52 30.01 8.85
CA HIS A 261 -11.92 30.78 10.04
C HIS A 261 -10.65 31.04 10.89
N TYR A 262 -10.34 32.30 11.16
CA TYR A 262 -8.96 32.81 11.27
C TYR A 262 -8.07 32.28 12.43
N ARG A 263 -8.61 31.91 13.61
CA ARG A 263 -7.75 31.62 14.80
C ARG A 263 -7.33 30.16 14.97
N MET A 264 -8.21 29.20 14.68
CA MET A 264 -7.88 27.76 14.80
C MET A 264 -7.07 27.24 13.59
N ASN A 265 -7.16 27.93 12.46
CA ASN A 265 -6.48 27.52 11.24
C ASN A 265 -5.01 27.94 11.21
N LEU A 266 -4.63 29.05 11.86
CA LEU A 266 -3.22 29.43 11.99
C LEU A 266 -2.44 28.37 12.76
N LEU A 267 -2.98 27.88 13.87
CA LEU A 267 -2.38 26.80 14.66
C LEU A 267 -2.23 25.50 13.87
N ARG A 268 -3.22 25.17 13.03
CA ARG A 268 -3.17 23.97 12.16
C ARG A 268 -2.16 24.14 11.01
N ILE A 269 -2.06 25.34 10.43
CA ILE A 269 -1.08 25.68 9.40
C ILE A 269 0.33 25.62 10.00
N LEU A 270 0.54 26.22 11.18
CA LEU A 270 1.82 26.18 11.89
C LEU A 270 2.22 24.76 12.27
N LEU A 271 1.28 23.94 12.74
CA LEU A 271 1.52 22.51 13.00
C LEU A 271 1.88 21.75 11.72
N THR A 272 1.24 22.08 10.60
CA THR A 272 1.53 21.47 9.29
C THR A 272 2.92 21.88 8.81
N ILE A 273 3.27 23.16 8.89
CA ILE A 273 4.59 23.69 8.55
C ILE A 273 5.66 23.07 9.46
N PHE A 274 5.37 22.96 10.77
CA PHE A 274 6.27 22.32 11.72
C PHE A 274 6.50 20.85 11.38
N LEU A 275 5.44 20.06 11.14
CA LEU A 275 5.54 18.66 10.73
C LEU A 275 6.31 18.49 9.41
N VAL A 276 6.01 19.33 8.41
CA VAL A 276 6.72 19.32 7.12
C VAL A 276 8.19 19.72 7.30
N GLY A 277 8.46 20.71 8.16
CA GLY A 277 9.81 21.17 8.48
C GLY A 277 10.62 20.11 9.23
N THR A 278 10.02 19.41 10.20
CA THR A 278 10.65 18.29 10.91
C THR A 278 10.93 17.13 9.97
N VAL A 279 9.98 16.78 9.09
CA VAL A 279 10.19 15.75 8.06
C VAL A 279 11.31 16.17 7.11
N GLY A 280 11.34 17.42 6.64
CA GLY A 280 12.40 17.94 5.77
C GLY A 280 13.77 17.94 6.44
N TYR A 281 13.84 18.36 7.71
CA TYR A 281 15.07 18.39 8.50
C TYR A 281 15.63 16.99 8.77
N VAL A 282 14.78 16.06 9.25
CA VAL A 282 15.16 14.66 9.48
C VAL A 282 15.59 13.98 8.18
N SER A 283 14.94 14.34 7.06
CA SER A 283 15.32 13.83 5.75
C SER A 283 16.64 14.41 5.26
N SER A 284 16.97 15.67 5.58
CA SER A 284 18.20 16.32 5.11
C SER A 284 19.50 15.75 5.69
N GLY A 285 19.45 15.13 6.88
CA GLY A 285 20.60 14.44 7.51
C GLY A 285 20.89 13.06 6.92
N ASN A 286 20.04 12.53 6.03
CA ASN A 286 20.21 11.20 5.46
C ASN A 286 20.91 11.27 4.10
N ALA A 287 22.11 10.69 3.98
CA ALA A 287 22.89 10.62 2.73
C ALA A 287 22.08 10.11 1.52
N TYR A 288 21.08 9.26 1.78
CA TYR A 288 20.19 8.70 0.78
C TYR A 288 19.09 9.64 0.27
N VAL A 289 18.72 10.66 1.05
CA VAL A 289 17.81 11.74 0.63
C VAL A 289 18.62 12.89 0.03
N ALA A 290 19.78 13.20 0.61
CA ALA A 290 20.71 14.18 0.08
C ALA A 290 21.13 13.84 -1.37
N SER A 291 21.37 12.55 -1.66
CA SER A 291 21.63 12.09 -3.03
C SER A 291 20.44 12.28 -3.98
N ALA A 292 19.20 12.08 -3.53
CA ALA A 292 18.01 12.32 -4.33
C ALA A 292 17.80 13.82 -4.63
N LEU A 293 17.97 14.70 -3.63
CA LEU A 293 17.87 16.16 -3.80
C LEU A 293 19.03 16.72 -4.66
N GLY A 294 20.24 16.19 -4.50
CA GLY A 294 21.40 16.53 -5.34
C GLY A 294 21.30 16.03 -6.79
N SER A 295 20.34 15.16 -7.09
CA SER A 295 20.05 14.73 -8.46
C SER A 295 19.08 15.68 -9.16
N VAL A 296 18.20 16.33 -8.41
CA VAL A 296 17.28 17.37 -8.92
C VAL A 296 18.06 18.61 -9.37
N SER A 297 19.18 18.94 -8.75
CA SER A 297 20.05 20.05 -9.20
C SER A 297 20.82 19.76 -10.49
N LYS A 298 20.78 18.52 -11.01
CA LYS A 298 21.50 18.08 -12.23
C LYS A 298 20.58 17.88 -13.45
N LEU A 299 19.35 18.38 -13.40
CA LEU A 299 18.30 18.23 -14.43
C LEU A 299 18.70 18.67 -15.86
N GLY A 300 19.82 19.37 -16.05
CA GLY A 300 20.32 19.80 -17.36
C GLY A 300 20.73 18.65 -18.31
N ASN A 301 20.97 17.44 -17.79
CA ASN A 301 21.15 16.23 -18.60
C ASN A 301 20.47 15.05 -17.90
N LEU A 302 19.24 14.76 -18.32
CA LEU A 302 18.38 13.74 -17.72
C LEU A 302 19.10 12.39 -17.60
N GLN A 303 19.90 11.98 -18.59
CA GLN A 303 20.62 10.70 -18.58
C GLN A 303 21.71 10.64 -17.51
N VAL A 304 22.40 11.76 -17.24
CA VAL A 304 23.42 11.88 -16.17
C VAL A 304 22.77 12.02 -14.80
N ALA A 305 21.64 12.72 -14.71
CA ALA A 305 20.84 12.78 -13.49
C ALA A 305 20.30 11.38 -13.12
N PHE A 306 19.92 10.56 -14.10
CA PHE A 306 19.36 9.22 -13.88
C PHE A 306 20.41 8.16 -13.51
N SER A 307 21.60 8.21 -14.07
CA SER A 307 22.69 7.26 -13.74
C SER A 307 23.34 7.54 -12.38
N SER A 308 23.33 8.80 -11.91
CA SER A 308 24.04 9.22 -10.68
C SER A 308 23.20 9.20 -9.39
N ALA A 309 21.88 9.01 -9.47
CA ALA A 309 20.95 9.20 -8.35
C ALA A 309 20.66 7.96 -7.47
N ASN A 310 21.40 6.85 -7.59
CA ASN A 310 20.97 5.52 -7.08
C ASN A 310 19.55 5.12 -7.55
N ALA A 311 19.07 5.73 -8.64
CA ALA A 311 17.75 5.50 -9.24
C ALA A 311 17.85 4.88 -10.64
N GLY A 312 19.06 4.76 -11.21
CA GLY A 312 19.32 4.21 -12.54
C GLY A 312 18.64 2.86 -12.79
N PRO A 313 18.81 1.86 -11.91
CA PRO A 313 18.13 0.57 -12.07
C PRO A 313 16.60 0.69 -12.13
N ARG A 314 15.99 1.56 -11.31
CA ARG A 314 14.53 1.78 -11.36
C ARG A 314 14.08 2.40 -12.67
N PHE A 315 14.81 3.39 -13.18
CA PHE A 315 14.52 3.99 -14.48
C PHE A 315 14.71 2.99 -15.62
N ALA A 316 15.69 2.09 -15.53
CA ALA A 316 15.82 1.00 -16.48
C ALA A 316 14.57 0.11 -16.45
N ALA A 317 14.12 -0.30 -15.26
CA ALA A 317 12.91 -1.11 -15.12
C ALA A 317 11.65 -0.38 -15.63
N TRP A 318 11.55 0.95 -15.42
CA TRP A 318 10.47 1.78 -15.99
C TRP A 318 10.52 1.82 -17.50
N GLN A 319 11.70 2.03 -18.08
CA GLN A 319 11.88 2.02 -19.53
C GLN A 319 11.50 0.66 -20.10
N GLY A 320 11.95 -0.44 -19.48
CA GLY A 320 11.54 -1.78 -19.92
C GLY A 320 10.03 -1.99 -19.86
N ALA A 321 9.36 -1.57 -18.78
CA ALA A 321 7.91 -1.62 -18.70
C ALA A 321 7.22 -0.77 -19.78
N VAL A 322 7.73 0.43 -20.07
CA VAL A 322 7.20 1.27 -21.16
C VAL A 322 7.39 0.60 -22.53
N THR A 323 8.57 0.04 -22.80
CA THR A 323 8.83 -0.70 -24.06
C THR A 323 7.86 -1.87 -24.21
N THR A 324 7.70 -2.69 -23.16
CA THR A 324 6.74 -3.80 -23.16
C THR A 324 5.31 -3.33 -23.40
N PHE A 325 4.91 -2.19 -22.82
CA PHE A 325 3.61 -1.59 -23.08
C PHE A 325 3.47 -1.13 -24.54
N LEU A 326 4.48 -0.49 -25.12
CA LEU A 326 4.44 -0.02 -26.51
C LEU A 326 4.33 -1.19 -27.50
N GLU A 327 4.92 -2.33 -27.18
CA GLU A 327 4.81 -3.57 -27.95
C GLU A 327 3.44 -4.25 -27.77
N HIS A 328 2.83 -4.16 -26.58
CA HIS A 328 1.56 -4.81 -26.23
C HIS A 328 0.52 -3.85 -25.61
N PRO A 329 0.07 -2.79 -26.32
CA PRO A 329 -0.62 -1.66 -25.70
C PRO A 329 -2.01 -1.98 -25.16
N TRP A 330 -2.74 -2.89 -25.78
CA TRP A 330 -4.16 -3.10 -25.47
C TRP A 330 -4.38 -3.94 -24.22
N THR A 331 -3.73 -5.10 -24.18
CA THR A 331 -3.97 -6.14 -23.15
C THR A 331 -2.73 -6.46 -22.34
N GLY A 332 -1.58 -5.84 -22.65
CA GLY A 332 -0.30 -6.15 -22.02
C GLY A 332 0.16 -7.59 -22.25
N VAL A 333 1.21 -7.99 -21.53
CA VAL A 333 1.87 -9.28 -21.69
C VAL A 333 1.38 -10.39 -20.75
N GLY A 334 0.57 -10.05 -19.76
CA GLY A 334 0.20 -10.93 -18.65
C GLY A 334 0.91 -10.53 -17.36
N LEU A 335 0.22 -10.66 -16.22
CA LEU A 335 0.77 -10.35 -14.91
C LEU A 335 1.94 -11.28 -14.57
N GLY A 336 3.01 -10.69 -14.03
CA GLY A 336 4.21 -11.41 -13.66
C GLY A 336 5.13 -11.77 -14.84
N LEU A 337 4.92 -11.22 -16.03
CA LEU A 337 5.84 -11.43 -17.17
C LEU A 337 6.74 -10.24 -17.46
N GLN A 338 6.49 -9.06 -16.88
CA GLN A 338 7.27 -7.84 -17.16
C GLN A 338 8.79 -8.02 -16.94
N HIS A 339 9.21 -8.78 -15.92
CA HIS A 339 10.64 -9.02 -15.67
C HIS A 339 11.31 -9.86 -16.75
N ARG A 340 10.58 -10.72 -17.47
CA ARG A 340 11.12 -11.54 -18.57
C ARG A 340 11.34 -10.70 -19.82
N TYR A 341 10.40 -9.81 -20.13
CA TYR A 341 10.57 -8.85 -21.22
C TYR A 341 11.74 -7.91 -20.94
N PHE A 342 11.89 -7.46 -19.69
CA PHE A 342 13.08 -6.71 -19.28
C PHE A 342 14.36 -7.52 -19.47
N ALA A 343 14.35 -8.82 -19.14
CA ALA A 343 15.52 -9.68 -19.29
C ALA A 343 15.87 -9.98 -20.76
N ALA A 344 14.86 -10.08 -21.63
CA ALA A 344 15.05 -10.28 -23.06
C ALA A 344 15.61 -9.02 -23.74
N HIS A 345 15.16 -7.84 -23.32
CA HIS A 345 15.52 -6.56 -23.95
C HIS A 345 15.87 -5.48 -22.91
N PRO A 346 16.93 -5.65 -22.11
CA PRO A 346 17.33 -4.64 -21.14
C PRO A 346 17.86 -3.38 -21.85
N PRO A 347 17.61 -2.17 -21.33
CA PRO A 347 18.17 -0.95 -21.90
C PRO A 347 19.71 -1.00 -21.90
N GLN A 348 20.33 -0.77 -23.07
CA GLN A 348 21.78 -0.92 -23.25
C GLN A 348 22.60 -0.06 -22.27
N TRP A 349 22.16 1.17 -21.99
CA TRP A 349 22.81 2.07 -21.04
C TRP A 349 22.80 1.55 -19.60
N ALA A 350 21.88 0.65 -19.26
CA ALA A 350 21.67 0.15 -17.91
C ALA A 350 22.47 -1.13 -17.61
N LEU A 351 23.09 -1.78 -18.63
CA LEU A 351 23.84 -3.03 -18.47
C LEU A 351 25.05 -2.89 -17.54
N ASN A 352 25.60 -1.69 -17.40
CA ASN A 352 26.72 -1.41 -16.50
C ASN A 352 26.28 -1.13 -15.06
N GLN A 353 24.97 -1.12 -14.78
CA GLN A 353 24.45 -0.88 -13.43
C GLN A 353 24.51 -2.19 -12.62
N PRO A 354 25.15 -2.21 -11.43
CA PRO A 354 25.30 -3.43 -10.65
C PRO A 354 23.98 -4.14 -10.32
N GLU A 355 22.93 -3.39 -9.97
CA GLU A 355 21.61 -3.95 -9.65
C GLU A 355 20.94 -4.59 -10.88
N VAL A 356 21.13 -4.01 -12.07
CA VAL A 356 20.61 -4.58 -13.34
C VAL A 356 21.36 -5.87 -13.67
N GLN A 357 22.66 -5.93 -13.45
CA GLN A 357 23.44 -7.16 -13.62
C GLN A 357 22.96 -8.27 -12.67
N VAL A 358 22.62 -7.92 -11.42
CA VAL A 358 22.00 -8.86 -10.47
C VAL A 358 20.64 -9.36 -10.98
N TRP A 359 19.80 -8.47 -11.53
CA TRP A 359 18.51 -8.85 -12.10
C TRP A 359 18.63 -9.78 -13.30
N LEU A 360 19.64 -9.60 -14.14
CA LEU A 360 19.87 -10.45 -15.33
C LEU A 360 20.60 -11.75 -14.98
N SER A 361 21.41 -11.76 -13.92
CA SER A 361 22.21 -12.91 -13.52
C SER A 361 21.34 -14.04 -12.95
N PRO A 362 21.56 -15.30 -13.38
CA PRO A 362 20.84 -16.46 -12.84
C PRO A 362 21.24 -16.82 -11.41
N LEU A 363 22.34 -16.26 -10.89
CA LEU A 363 22.87 -16.57 -9.55
C LEU A 363 22.07 -15.92 -8.41
N TYR A 364 21.30 -14.88 -8.71
CA TYR A 364 20.54 -14.13 -7.72
C TYR A 364 19.05 -14.31 -7.93
N ALA A 365 18.27 -14.32 -6.85
CA ALA A 365 16.81 -14.45 -6.93
C ALA A 365 16.10 -13.16 -7.41
N ASP A 366 16.74 -11.99 -7.24
CA ASP A 366 16.15 -10.68 -7.50
C ASP A 366 15.78 -10.48 -8.97
N ARG A 367 14.66 -9.83 -9.23
CA ARG A 367 14.16 -9.59 -10.59
C ARG A 367 13.96 -8.11 -10.82
N ALA A 368 14.07 -7.71 -12.08
CA ALA A 368 13.69 -6.38 -12.49
C ALA A 368 12.23 -6.14 -12.12
N ASN A 369 11.99 -5.08 -11.36
CA ASN A 369 10.66 -4.68 -10.93
C ASN A 369 10.57 -3.15 -11.09
N ALA A 370 9.59 -2.69 -11.86
CA ALA A 370 9.35 -1.27 -12.06
C ALA A 370 9.06 -0.52 -10.75
N LYS A 371 8.52 -1.18 -9.72
CA LYS A 371 8.04 -0.57 -8.47
C LYS A 371 7.12 0.62 -8.74
N ASN A 372 6.34 0.51 -9.82
CA ASN A 372 5.42 1.51 -10.33
C ASN A 372 4.16 0.78 -10.83
N LEU A 373 3.09 0.80 -10.03
CA LEU A 373 1.85 0.09 -10.31
C LEU A 373 1.20 0.51 -11.64
N PRO A 374 1.08 1.81 -12.00
CA PRO A 374 0.57 2.20 -13.32
C PRO A 374 1.38 1.63 -14.49
N LEU A 375 2.71 1.71 -14.45
CA LEU A 375 3.56 1.15 -15.50
C LEU A 375 3.49 -0.38 -15.55
N ARG A 376 3.38 -1.02 -14.38
CA ARG A 376 3.14 -2.46 -14.30
C ARG A 376 1.81 -2.84 -14.92
N LEU A 377 0.72 -2.15 -14.58
CA LEU A 377 -0.60 -2.41 -15.17
C LEU A 377 -0.61 -2.14 -16.68
N LEU A 378 0.09 -1.11 -17.17
CA LEU A 378 0.22 -0.85 -18.60
C LEU A 378 0.98 -1.98 -19.32
N SER A 379 2.15 -2.38 -18.81
CA SER A 379 2.96 -3.44 -19.42
C SER A 379 2.28 -4.81 -19.33
N GLU A 380 1.70 -5.16 -18.18
CA GLU A 380 1.17 -6.49 -17.93
C GLU A 380 -0.30 -6.67 -18.32
N ALA A 381 -1.10 -5.60 -18.32
CA ALA A 381 -2.54 -5.65 -18.54
C ALA A 381 -3.05 -4.63 -19.59
N GLY A 382 -2.16 -3.80 -20.14
CA GLY A 382 -2.47 -2.83 -21.19
C GLY A 382 -3.35 -1.66 -20.74
N VAL A 383 -3.76 -0.84 -21.70
CA VAL A 383 -4.70 0.27 -21.48
C VAL A 383 -6.02 -0.24 -20.89
N ILE A 384 -6.49 -1.44 -21.29
CA ILE A 384 -7.74 -2.00 -20.78
C ILE A 384 -7.63 -2.28 -19.29
N GLY A 385 -6.57 -2.96 -18.84
CA GLY A 385 -6.34 -3.27 -17.44
C GLY A 385 -6.20 -2.01 -16.58
N LEU A 386 -5.40 -1.04 -17.03
CA LEU A 386 -5.26 0.24 -16.33
C LEU A 386 -6.60 0.99 -16.25
N THR A 387 -7.38 1.02 -17.34
CA THR A 387 -8.68 1.70 -17.37
C THR A 387 -9.65 1.08 -16.37
N LEU A 388 -9.77 -0.25 -16.36
CA LEU A 388 -10.61 -0.96 -15.39
C LEU A 388 -10.18 -0.67 -13.95
N PHE A 389 -8.87 -0.65 -13.67
CA PHE A 389 -8.33 -0.27 -12.38
C PHE A 389 -8.70 1.16 -11.98
N MET A 390 -8.57 2.13 -12.88
CA MET A 390 -8.93 3.53 -12.63
C MET A 390 -10.43 3.72 -12.39
N VAL A 391 -11.27 2.97 -13.10
CA VAL A 391 -12.73 2.97 -12.88
C VAL A 391 -13.09 2.59 -11.44
N LEU A 392 -12.32 1.70 -10.78
CA LEU A 392 -12.56 1.32 -9.38
C LEU A 392 -12.62 2.56 -8.47
N PHE A 393 -11.65 3.47 -8.61
CA PHE A 393 -11.57 4.71 -7.83
C PHE A 393 -12.53 5.79 -8.33
N MET A 394 -12.82 5.85 -9.63
CA MET A 394 -13.77 6.83 -10.17
C MET A 394 -15.22 6.58 -9.72
N THR A 395 -15.61 5.33 -9.43
CA THR A 395 -16.97 5.02 -8.96
C THR A 395 -17.33 5.65 -7.61
N THR A 396 -16.32 6.05 -6.82
CA THR A 396 -16.48 6.61 -5.47
C THR A 396 -16.33 8.15 -5.47
N TRP A 397 -15.77 8.74 -6.52
CA TRP A 397 -15.57 10.19 -6.69
C TRP A 397 -16.86 11.03 -6.69
N ARG A 398 -18.02 10.44 -6.99
CA ARG A 398 -19.26 11.24 -7.17
C ARG A 398 -19.80 11.88 -5.88
N HIS A 399 -19.43 11.39 -4.69
CA HIS A 399 -20.00 11.82 -3.40
C HIS A 399 -19.09 12.80 -2.64
N ARG A 400 -19.67 13.82 -1.97
CA ARG A 400 -18.90 14.88 -1.27
C ARG A 400 -17.91 14.32 -0.24
N ASP A 401 -18.36 13.45 0.65
CA ASP A 401 -17.50 12.89 1.70
C ASP A 401 -16.47 11.92 1.12
N GLY A 402 -16.86 11.19 0.06
CA GLY A 402 -15.95 10.37 -0.73
C GLY A 402 -14.84 11.18 -1.39
N ARG A 403 -15.15 12.38 -1.94
CA ARG A 403 -14.15 13.29 -2.52
C ARG A 403 -13.16 13.79 -1.48
N LEU A 404 -13.62 14.06 -0.25
CA LEU A 404 -12.73 14.53 0.81
C LEU A 404 -11.78 13.44 1.29
N LEU A 405 -12.27 12.21 1.48
CA LEU A 405 -11.41 11.07 1.79
C LEU A 405 -10.44 10.78 0.63
N LEU A 406 -10.93 10.81 -0.62
CA LEU A 406 -10.09 10.69 -1.81
C LEU A 406 -9.06 11.82 -1.92
N LEU A 407 -9.39 13.06 -1.53
CA LEU A 407 -8.43 14.16 -1.54
C LEU A 407 -7.24 13.87 -0.61
N PHE A 408 -7.51 13.36 0.60
CA PHE A 408 -6.45 12.99 1.53
C PHE A 408 -5.69 11.73 1.10
N MET A 409 -6.32 10.83 0.34
CA MET A 409 -5.71 9.60 -0.15
C MET A 409 -5.01 9.74 -1.50
N ALA A 410 -5.41 10.68 -2.37
CA ALA A 410 -5.00 10.70 -3.78
C ALA A 410 -3.50 10.93 -3.95
N VAL A 411 -2.91 11.88 -3.21
CA VAL A 411 -1.47 12.15 -3.29
C VAL A 411 -0.67 11.01 -2.68
N PRO A 412 -0.98 10.51 -1.46
CA PRO A 412 -0.33 9.32 -0.93
C PRO A 412 -0.45 8.10 -1.84
N LEU A 413 -1.64 7.82 -2.39
CA LEU A 413 -1.86 6.73 -3.35
C LEU A 413 -1.03 6.91 -4.60
N GLY A 414 -0.96 8.12 -5.16
CA GLY A 414 -0.13 8.39 -6.34
C GLY A 414 1.35 8.14 -6.08
N ILE A 415 1.87 8.59 -4.93
CA ILE A 415 3.27 8.37 -4.55
C ILE A 415 3.52 6.88 -4.26
N ASP A 416 2.60 6.22 -3.58
CA ASP A 416 2.67 4.79 -3.27
C ASP A 416 2.64 3.94 -4.53
N PHE A 417 1.76 4.26 -5.47
CA PHE A 417 1.70 3.65 -6.81
C PHE A 417 2.99 3.85 -7.61
N MET A 418 3.79 4.87 -7.32
CA MET A 418 5.11 5.06 -7.94
C MET A 418 6.27 4.41 -7.16
N SER A 419 5.99 3.84 -5.99
CA SER A 419 7.00 3.26 -5.10
C SER A 419 6.78 1.77 -4.82
N LEU A 420 5.58 1.25 -5.04
CA LEU A 420 5.18 -0.14 -4.85
C LEU A 420 4.33 -0.57 -6.05
N ASP A 421 4.46 -1.84 -6.43
CA ASP A 421 3.82 -2.40 -7.63
C ASP A 421 3.00 -3.66 -7.31
N SER A 422 2.63 -3.90 -6.06
CA SER A 422 2.08 -5.18 -5.64
C SER A 422 0.57 -5.14 -5.39
N LEU A 423 -0.19 -5.90 -6.18
CA LEU A 423 -1.59 -6.23 -5.87
C LEU A 423 -1.72 -7.13 -4.63
N ALA A 424 -0.63 -7.68 -4.09
CA ALA A 424 -0.65 -8.43 -2.83
C ALA A 424 -0.81 -7.52 -1.59
N LEU A 425 -0.65 -6.21 -1.74
CA LEU A 425 -0.86 -5.26 -0.65
C LEU A 425 -2.36 -5.18 -0.31
N ILE A 426 -2.70 -5.73 0.86
CA ILE A 426 -4.05 -5.76 1.41
C ILE A 426 -4.65 -4.37 1.69
N THR A 427 -3.84 -3.31 1.66
CA THR A 427 -4.29 -1.92 1.82
C THR A 427 -5.22 -1.49 0.70
N TYR A 428 -4.91 -1.85 -0.55
CA TYR A 428 -5.73 -1.47 -1.71
C TYR A 428 -7.17 -2.01 -1.66
N PRO A 429 -7.42 -3.32 -1.45
CA PRO A 429 -8.78 -3.81 -1.33
C PRO A 429 -9.54 -3.19 -0.15
N LEU A 430 -8.87 -2.93 0.98
CA LEU A 430 -9.48 -2.26 2.12
C LEU A 430 -9.91 -0.81 1.79
N ILE A 431 -9.07 -0.05 1.08
CA ILE A 431 -9.39 1.32 0.65
C ILE A 431 -10.63 1.34 -0.25
N LEU A 432 -10.70 0.40 -1.22
CA LEU A 432 -11.87 0.31 -2.10
C LEU A 432 -13.16 0.06 -1.32
N VAL A 433 -13.11 -0.80 -0.29
CA VAL A 433 -14.26 -1.03 0.60
C VAL A 433 -14.57 0.20 1.45
N LEU A 434 -13.57 0.90 1.99
CA LEU A 434 -13.78 2.12 2.76
C LEU A 434 -14.45 3.23 1.96
N LEU A 435 -13.98 3.46 0.72
CA LEU A 435 -14.57 4.45 -0.18
C LEU A 435 -16.02 4.11 -0.53
N LEU A 436 -16.35 2.82 -0.67
CA LEU A 436 -17.71 2.34 -0.86
C LEU A 436 -18.60 2.63 0.36
N GLU A 437 -18.08 2.41 1.56
CA GLU A 437 -18.84 2.58 2.81
C GLU A 437 -19.08 4.05 3.15
N VAL A 438 -18.11 4.93 2.89
CA VAL A 438 -18.32 6.39 2.99
C VAL A 438 -19.46 6.84 2.07
N LYS A 439 -19.50 6.33 0.84
CA LYS A 439 -20.61 6.59 -0.08
C LYS A 439 -21.96 6.13 0.47
N ARG A 440 -22.01 4.95 1.10
CA ARG A 440 -23.24 4.38 1.67
C ARG A 440 -23.77 5.19 2.85
N GLU A 441 -22.89 5.59 3.78
CA GLU A 441 -23.31 6.41 4.92
C GLU A 441 -23.79 7.80 4.49
N SER A 442 -23.15 8.40 3.48
CA SER A 442 -23.59 9.68 2.91
C SER A 442 -25.03 9.61 2.35
N GLN A 443 -25.38 8.49 1.70
CA GLN A 443 -26.74 8.25 1.17
C GLN A 443 -27.80 8.06 2.27
N ARG A 444 -27.43 7.45 3.41
CA ARG A 444 -28.37 7.25 4.53
C ARG A 444 -28.78 8.54 5.24
N HIS A 445 -27.96 9.58 5.20
CA HIS A 445 -28.28 10.86 5.82
C HIS A 445 -29.17 11.76 4.95
N HIS A 446 -29.42 11.39 3.68
CA HIS A 446 -30.29 12.15 2.76
C HIS A 446 -31.70 11.57 2.66
N HIS A 447 -31.94 10.41 3.27
CA HIS A 447 -33.25 9.78 3.46
C HIS A 447 -33.62 9.86 4.93
#